data_AF-A0A2X2XHB7-F1
#
_entry.id   AF-A0A2X2XHB7-F1
#
_cell.length_a   1.000
_cell.length_b   1.000
_cell.length_c   1.000
_cell.angle_alpha   90.00
_cell.angle_beta   90.00
_cell.angle_gamma   90.00
#
_symmetry.space_group_name_H-M   'P 1'
#
loop_
_entity.id
_entity.type
_entity.pdbx_description
1 polymer ?
#
loop_
_entity_poly.entity_id
_entity_poly.type
_entity_poly.pdbx_seq_one_letter_code
_entity_poly.pdbx_strand_id
1 'polypeptide(L)'
;MSIFETSDSAWSALTKQFEQMSGSPGAPLIVQSPTIFRPLTITGVNPAISLLRKLLLGDNQPAYHNLNQTAYSQSNKSVQKGYIQYLQTLLVEMTKRVSSPIDYDEIAKLQKIYIKSQSALNIFTRDANKDWVLQKKNNPGLSRKTWDDNYCPEGFTPKQTLLKKDTLAKYGALQSKQSAYPALTRATMALFNCEMNAKEIINLPLSEDDLAEPDLWVPFLRTNLEPGMKWDDFFNKDAPQNIEIMSNSFHSEHYDSSWSAGGSFSYGFFSCGGSASGGHVEDRLKKGTQKLKFSFKRMITVQIQRGGWYDEGLLSYTGYVDKEEFWGPRGMLNLIPVSAVIGRGLTIEIETTSEAYDSFRDWRRTSGSAGFSFGPWSVGAGANSSTNSSSISDESTGTTLRFTDNSDQIYILSVISMKMDEYFKSKVYEEKALQDIKKLELLSGEVSERMKSLQEYWVK
;
A
#
# COMPACT_ATOMS: atom_id res chain seq x y z
N MET A 1 33.92 6.02 7.73
CA MET A 1 32.66 6.06 8.49
C MET A 1 31.77 5.00 7.90
N SER A 2 31.37 4.01 8.70
CA SER A 2 30.51 2.91 8.25
C SER A 2 29.10 3.43 7.97
N ILE A 3 28.46 2.95 6.89
CA ILE A 3 27.06 3.33 6.61
C ILE A 3 26.06 2.89 7.68
N PHE A 4 26.47 2.01 8.59
CA PHE A 4 25.64 1.59 9.72
C PHE A 4 25.70 2.56 10.91
N GLU A 5 26.62 3.54 10.89
CA GLU A 5 26.74 4.53 11.97
C GLU A 5 25.52 5.46 12.06
N THR A 6 24.86 5.75 10.94
CA THR A 6 23.58 6.46 10.93
C THR A 6 22.49 5.56 10.34
N SER A 7 21.33 5.54 10.97
CA SER A 7 20.23 4.67 10.52
C SER A 7 19.74 5.06 9.13
N ASP A 8 19.75 6.35 8.79
CA ASP A 8 19.34 6.83 7.48
C ASP A 8 20.25 6.32 6.35
N SER A 9 21.57 6.34 6.54
CA SER A 9 22.52 5.80 5.55
C SER A 9 22.30 4.32 5.28
N ALA A 10 22.09 3.53 6.35
CA ALA A 10 21.85 2.10 6.25
C ALA A 10 20.52 1.79 5.56
N TRP A 11 19.46 2.56 5.86
CA TRP A 11 18.16 2.45 5.19
C TRP A 11 18.22 2.90 3.72
N SER A 12 18.96 3.95 3.40
CA SER A 12 19.19 4.41 2.02
C SER A 12 19.91 3.32 1.20
N ALA A 13 20.97 2.72 1.76
CA ALA A 13 21.68 1.61 1.13
C ALA A 13 20.79 0.37 0.92
N LEU A 14 19.94 0.02 1.90
CA LEU A 14 18.97 -1.06 1.75
C LEU A 14 17.93 -0.76 0.67
N THR A 15 17.39 0.46 0.67
CA THR A 15 16.41 0.90 -0.33
C THR A 15 16.98 0.82 -1.74
N LYS A 16 18.25 1.20 -1.92
CA LYS A 16 18.97 1.06 -3.18
C LYS A 16 18.99 -0.37 -3.71
N GLN A 17 19.16 -1.35 -2.83
CA GLN A 17 19.11 -2.77 -3.23
C GLN A 17 17.71 -3.14 -3.73
N PHE A 18 16.66 -2.71 -3.04
CA PHE A 18 15.28 -2.94 -3.50
C PHE A 18 14.95 -2.20 -4.79
N GLU A 19 15.47 -0.98 -4.98
CA GLU A 19 15.36 -0.24 -6.25
C GLU A 19 15.98 -1.04 -7.40
N GLN A 20 17.22 -1.50 -7.24
CA GLN A 20 17.90 -2.32 -8.25
C GLN A 20 17.13 -3.61 -8.57
N MET A 21 16.62 -4.28 -7.53
CA MET A 21 15.80 -5.47 -7.69
C MET A 21 14.49 -5.22 -8.44
N SER A 22 13.89 -4.05 -8.23
CA SER A 22 12.69 -3.62 -8.94
C SER A 22 12.96 -3.04 -10.34
N GLY A 23 14.21 -3.05 -10.80
CA GLY A 23 14.60 -2.52 -12.10
C GLY A 23 14.77 -1.01 -12.15
N SER A 24 15.06 -0.35 -11.02
CA SER A 24 15.23 1.10 -10.90
C SER A 24 14.04 1.86 -11.50
N PRO A 25 12.87 1.84 -10.84
CA PRO A 25 11.60 2.11 -11.50
C PRO A 25 11.46 3.56 -12.01
N GLY A 26 12.30 4.48 -11.54
CA GLY A 26 12.34 5.87 -11.99
C GLY A 26 11.09 6.66 -11.60
N ALA A 27 11.09 7.98 -11.80
CA ALA A 27 9.88 8.78 -11.61
C ALA A 27 8.77 8.31 -12.59
N PRO A 28 7.50 8.21 -12.16
CA PRO A 28 6.94 8.68 -10.89
C PRO A 28 6.86 7.60 -9.80
N LEU A 29 7.62 6.51 -9.93
CA LEU A 29 7.60 5.40 -9.00
C LEU A 29 8.69 5.58 -7.93
N ILE A 30 8.30 5.32 -6.69
CA ILE A 30 9.20 5.37 -5.53
C ILE A 30 9.18 4.04 -4.80
N VAL A 31 10.34 3.61 -4.32
CA VAL A 31 10.48 2.39 -3.51
C VAL A 31 10.48 2.78 -2.03
N GLN A 32 9.64 2.10 -1.26
CA GLN A 32 9.50 2.28 0.18
C GLN A 32 9.96 1.00 0.87
N SER A 33 11.22 0.96 1.30
CA SER A 33 11.78 -0.15 2.08
C SER A 33 11.74 0.00 3.61
N PRO A 34 11.93 1.20 4.23
CA PRO A 34 12.30 1.25 5.65
C PRO A 34 11.20 0.77 6.61
N THR A 35 9.94 0.69 6.18
CA THR A 35 8.79 0.25 6.99
C THR A 35 8.34 -1.19 6.74
N ILE A 36 8.99 -1.89 5.83
CA ILE A 36 8.36 -3.01 5.16
C ILE A 36 9.26 -4.24 5.35
N PHE A 37 9.20 -4.81 6.56
CA PHE A 37 9.54 -6.20 6.88
C PHE A 37 8.36 -6.79 7.65
N ARG A 38 7.15 -6.46 7.19
CA ARG A 38 5.94 -6.76 7.92
C ARG A 38 5.56 -8.21 7.62
N PRO A 39 5.37 -9.04 8.66
CA PRO A 39 4.78 -10.35 8.46
C PRO A 39 3.39 -10.21 7.82
N LEU A 40 3.18 -10.99 6.76
CA LEU A 40 1.87 -11.12 6.10
C LEU A 40 0.95 -12.08 6.83
N THR A 41 1.54 -13.01 7.59
CA THR A 41 0.79 -14.00 8.35
C THR A 41 0.32 -13.42 9.67
N ILE A 42 -0.94 -13.65 10.00
CA ILE A 42 -1.48 -13.41 11.35
C ILE A 42 -1.38 -14.74 12.10
N THR A 43 -0.82 -14.68 13.30
CA THR A 43 -0.68 -15.83 14.20
C THR A 43 -2.04 -16.48 14.45
N GLY A 44 -2.12 -17.81 14.27
CA GLY A 44 -3.32 -18.64 14.45
C GLY A 44 -4.20 -18.84 13.20
N VAL A 45 -4.04 -18.01 12.17
CA VAL A 45 -4.93 -18.00 11.00
C VAL A 45 -4.39 -18.89 9.87
N ASN A 46 -5.27 -19.57 9.13
CA ASN A 46 -4.91 -20.30 7.91
C ASN A 46 -4.10 -19.38 6.94
N PRO A 47 -2.95 -19.84 6.40
CA PRO A 47 -2.14 -19.09 5.44
C PRO A 47 -2.90 -18.53 4.22
N ALA A 48 -3.95 -19.21 3.76
CA ALA A 48 -4.81 -18.75 2.67
C ALA A 48 -5.63 -17.50 3.05
N ILE A 49 -6.05 -17.37 4.31
CA ILE A 49 -6.78 -16.19 4.82
C ILE A 49 -5.80 -15.04 5.09
N SER A 50 -4.59 -15.35 5.54
CA SER A 50 -3.50 -14.37 5.59
C SER A 50 -3.20 -13.82 4.19
N LEU A 51 -3.25 -14.66 3.14
CA LEU A 51 -3.20 -14.25 1.74
C LEU A 51 -4.35 -13.32 1.36
N LEU A 52 -5.57 -13.57 1.84
CA LEU A 52 -6.73 -12.72 1.56
C LEU A 52 -6.65 -11.36 2.25
N ARG A 53 -6.08 -11.26 3.45
CA ARG A 53 -5.75 -9.95 4.06
C ARG A 53 -4.69 -9.19 3.27
N LYS A 54 -3.98 -9.81 2.34
CA LYS A 54 -3.09 -9.09 1.41
C LYS A 54 -3.83 -8.16 0.46
N LEU A 55 -5.14 -8.36 0.25
CA LEU A 55 -5.98 -7.40 -0.47
C LEU A 55 -6.00 -6.03 0.24
N LEU A 56 -5.84 -6.00 1.57
CA LEU A 56 -5.70 -4.75 2.35
C LEU A 56 -4.35 -4.06 2.15
N LEU A 57 -3.31 -4.79 1.74
CA LEU A 57 -1.99 -4.18 1.52
C LEU A 57 -1.98 -3.32 0.28
N GLY A 58 -2.67 -3.75 -0.78
CA GLY A 58 -2.84 -2.93 -1.96
C GLY A 58 -3.75 -1.72 -1.73
N ASP A 59 -4.55 -1.73 -0.66
CA ASP A 59 -5.47 -0.64 -0.35
C ASP A 59 -4.94 0.34 0.70
N ASN A 60 -4.12 -0.10 1.66
CA ASN A 60 -3.54 0.82 2.62
C ASN A 60 -2.51 1.75 1.97
N GLN A 61 -2.59 3.04 2.27
CA GLN A 61 -1.61 4.00 1.77
C GLN A 61 -0.42 4.10 2.72
N PRO A 62 0.81 3.96 2.20
CA PRO A 62 1.97 4.31 2.97
C PRO A 62 1.99 5.82 3.20
N ALA A 63 2.56 6.23 4.32
CA ALA A 63 2.68 7.65 4.63
C ALA A 63 3.74 8.32 3.74
N TYR A 64 3.45 9.57 3.35
CA TYR A 64 4.33 10.42 2.54
C TYR A 64 5.22 11.22 3.47
N HIS A 65 6.23 10.56 4.00
CA HIS A 65 7.33 11.14 4.76
C HIS A 65 8.41 10.08 4.97
N ASN A 66 9.64 10.55 5.14
CA ASN A 66 10.78 9.77 5.62
C ASN A 66 10.68 9.39 7.11
N LEU A 67 9.81 10.03 7.90
CA LEU A 67 9.55 9.68 9.31
C LEU A 67 8.73 8.38 9.44
N ASN A 68 9.43 7.26 9.33
CA ASN A 68 8.88 5.93 9.15
C ASN A 68 8.61 5.18 10.47
N GLN A 69 7.91 5.80 11.42
CA GLN A 69 7.36 5.05 12.55
C GLN A 69 5.95 4.58 12.18
N THR A 70 5.84 3.33 11.68
CA THR A 70 4.56 2.60 11.54
C THR A 70 3.60 3.04 10.41
N ALA A 71 4.12 3.57 9.30
CA ALA A 71 3.37 4.20 8.20
C ALA A 71 2.13 3.44 7.67
N TYR A 72 2.12 2.10 7.65
CA TYR A 72 0.95 1.32 7.22
C TYR A 72 -0.10 1.07 8.33
N SER A 73 0.22 1.28 9.60
CA SER A 73 -0.72 1.13 10.74
C SER A 73 -1.18 2.46 11.33
N GLN A 74 -0.50 3.57 11.05
CA GLN A 74 -0.86 4.89 11.60
C GLN A 74 -1.44 5.89 10.60
N SER A 75 -1.28 5.71 9.28
CA SER A 75 -1.84 6.68 8.34
C SER A 75 -3.37 6.77 8.46
N ASN A 76 -4.04 5.67 8.83
CA ASN A 76 -5.50 5.48 8.72
C ASN A 76 -6.04 5.82 7.32
N LYS A 77 -5.15 6.00 6.34
CA LYS A 77 -5.43 6.34 4.95
C LYS A 77 -5.37 5.08 4.11
N SER A 78 -6.35 4.94 3.25
CA SER A 78 -6.46 3.86 2.27
C SER A 78 -6.78 4.48 0.92
N VAL A 79 -6.24 3.91 -0.16
CA VAL A 79 -6.51 4.29 -1.54
C VAL A 79 -8.01 4.27 -1.78
N GLN A 80 -8.73 3.25 -1.31
CA GLN A 80 -10.20 3.17 -1.38
C GLN A 80 -10.87 4.42 -0.83
N LYS A 81 -10.63 4.77 0.44
CA LYS A 81 -11.24 5.97 1.05
C LYS A 81 -10.88 7.25 0.32
N GLY A 82 -9.61 7.45 0.00
CA GLY A 82 -9.14 8.63 -0.72
C GLY A 82 -9.77 8.73 -2.11
N TYR A 83 -9.90 7.59 -2.80
CA TYR A 83 -10.48 7.50 -4.13
C TYR A 83 -12.00 7.71 -4.12
N ILE A 84 -12.73 7.15 -3.14
CA ILE A 84 -14.16 7.41 -2.97
C ILE A 84 -14.41 8.91 -2.74
N GLN A 85 -13.65 9.55 -1.85
CA GLN A 85 -13.78 10.99 -1.60
C GLN A 85 -13.45 11.79 -2.85
N TYR A 86 -12.38 11.42 -3.57
CA TYR A 86 -12.02 12.02 -4.85
C TYR A 86 -13.18 11.92 -5.85
N LEU A 87 -13.76 10.73 -6.05
CA LEU A 87 -14.88 10.53 -6.97
C LEU A 87 -16.11 11.33 -6.59
N GLN A 88 -16.43 11.42 -5.30
CA GLN A 88 -17.56 12.22 -4.82
C GLN A 88 -17.37 13.71 -5.14
N THR A 89 -16.19 14.26 -4.87
CA THR A 89 -15.85 15.66 -5.20
C THR A 89 -15.83 15.87 -6.72
N LEU A 90 -15.20 14.95 -7.46
CA LEU A 90 -15.12 14.97 -8.92
C LEU A 90 -16.53 15.01 -9.54
N LEU A 91 -17.45 14.17 -9.07
CA LEU A 91 -18.83 14.13 -9.56
C LEU A 91 -19.57 15.45 -9.38
N VAL A 92 -19.42 16.10 -8.22
CA VAL A 92 -20.01 17.41 -7.96
C VAL A 92 -19.47 18.45 -8.95
N GLU A 93 -18.16 18.49 -9.13
CA GLU A 93 -17.49 19.47 -9.99
C GLU A 93 -17.72 19.21 -11.48
N MET A 94 -17.75 17.95 -11.90
CA MET A 94 -18.10 17.57 -13.28
C MET A 94 -19.55 17.89 -13.60
N THR A 95 -20.48 17.64 -12.68
CA THR A 95 -21.89 18.00 -12.88
C THR A 95 -22.03 19.49 -13.16
N LYS A 96 -21.39 20.35 -12.34
CA LYS A 96 -21.40 21.82 -12.55
C LYS A 96 -20.89 22.26 -13.92
N ARG A 97 -19.92 21.55 -14.49
CA ARG A 97 -19.21 21.98 -15.72
C ARG A 97 -19.74 21.35 -17.00
N VAL A 98 -20.24 20.12 -16.92
CA VAL A 98 -20.52 19.28 -18.10
C VAL A 98 -22.01 19.13 -18.38
N SER A 99 -22.87 19.18 -17.36
CA SER A 99 -24.31 19.04 -17.59
C SER A 99 -24.90 20.30 -18.21
N SER A 100 -25.94 20.14 -19.02
CA SER A 100 -26.72 21.27 -19.50
C SER A 100 -27.34 22.01 -18.30
N PRO A 101 -27.59 23.33 -18.38
CA PRO A 101 -28.27 24.05 -17.30
C PRO A 101 -29.63 23.44 -16.93
N ILE A 102 -30.31 22.81 -17.91
CA ILE A 102 -31.62 22.16 -17.72
C ILE A 102 -31.47 20.87 -16.90
N ASP A 103 -30.46 20.06 -17.20
CA ASP A 103 -30.25 18.76 -16.53
C ASP A 103 -29.49 18.90 -15.21
N TYR A 104 -28.76 20.00 -15.00
CA TYR A 104 -27.92 20.25 -13.82
C TYR A 104 -28.70 20.09 -12.51
N ASP A 105 -29.83 20.78 -12.37
CA ASP A 105 -30.60 20.77 -11.12
C ASP A 105 -31.17 19.38 -10.81
N GLU A 106 -31.58 18.64 -11.84
CA GLU A 106 -32.11 17.29 -11.69
C GLU A 106 -30.99 16.31 -11.32
N ILE A 107 -29.86 16.34 -12.02
CA ILE A 107 -28.69 15.49 -11.71
C ILE A 107 -28.18 15.79 -10.31
N ALA A 108 -28.03 17.07 -9.94
CA ALA A 108 -27.58 17.47 -8.61
C ALA A 108 -28.56 17.01 -7.50
N LYS A 109 -29.87 17.08 -7.76
CA LYS A 109 -30.90 16.56 -6.84
C LYS A 109 -30.81 15.04 -6.70
N LEU A 110 -30.73 14.31 -7.80
CA LEU A 110 -30.62 12.84 -7.79
C LEU A 110 -29.33 12.38 -7.13
N GLN A 111 -28.22 13.08 -7.35
CA GLN A 111 -26.93 12.83 -6.71
C GLN A 111 -27.03 13.01 -5.19
N LYS A 112 -27.65 14.09 -4.70
CA LYS A 112 -27.89 14.30 -3.25
C LYS A 112 -28.74 13.17 -2.65
N ILE A 113 -29.78 12.72 -3.36
CA ILE A 113 -30.64 11.62 -2.93
C ILE A 113 -29.84 10.31 -2.83
N TYR A 114 -29.06 9.99 -3.87
CA TYR A 114 -28.19 8.81 -3.90
C TYR A 114 -27.17 8.84 -2.76
N ILE A 115 -26.41 9.93 -2.60
CA ILE A 115 -25.40 10.10 -1.54
C ILE A 115 -26.04 9.94 -0.15
N LYS A 116 -27.24 10.50 0.07
CA LYS A 116 -27.95 10.35 1.35
C LYS A 116 -28.34 8.89 1.61
N SER A 117 -28.84 8.18 0.62
CA SER A 117 -29.19 6.76 0.72
C SER A 117 -27.97 5.90 1.01
N GLN A 118 -26.87 6.15 0.29
CA GLN A 118 -25.60 5.45 0.50
C GLN A 118 -25.02 5.72 1.90
N SER A 119 -25.03 6.98 2.35
CA SER A 119 -24.59 7.36 3.69
C SER A 119 -25.40 6.63 4.77
N ALA A 120 -26.72 6.54 4.62
CA ALA A 120 -27.58 5.80 5.54
C ALA A 120 -27.21 4.30 5.59
N LEU A 121 -26.99 3.65 4.44
CA LEU A 121 -26.55 2.26 4.37
C LEU A 121 -25.16 2.05 5.02
N ASN A 122 -24.23 2.96 4.78
CA ASN A 122 -22.87 2.91 5.32
C ASN A 122 -22.87 3.10 6.85
N ILE A 123 -23.62 4.09 7.35
CA ILE A 123 -23.78 4.34 8.81
C ILE A 123 -24.41 3.12 9.47
N PHE A 124 -25.50 2.59 8.91
CA PHE A 124 -26.16 1.40 9.43
C PHE A 124 -25.19 0.21 9.53
N THR A 125 -24.46 -0.08 8.44
CA THR A 125 -23.50 -1.20 8.40
C THR A 125 -22.33 -1.01 9.38
N ARG A 126 -21.79 0.21 9.47
CA ARG A 126 -20.69 0.55 10.38
C ARG A 126 -21.10 0.38 11.84
N ASP A 127 -22.25 0.94 12.22
CA ASP A 127 -22.71 0.95 13.60
C ASP A 127 -23.10 -0.46 14.04
N ALA A 128 -23.70 -1.25 13.13
CA ALA A 128 -23.98 -2.66 13.37
C ALA A 128 -22.69 -3.47 13.58
N ASN A 129 -21.68 -3.29 12.73
CA ASN A 129 -20.42 -4.00 12.92
C ASN A 129 -19.68 -3.60 14.20
N LYS A 130 -19.78 -2.33 14.63
CA LYS A 130 -19.25 -1.88 15.92
C LYS A 130 -19.97 -2.53 17.09
N ASP A 131 -21.30 -2.58 17.04
CA ASP A 131 -22.11 -3.23 18.06
C ASP A 131 -21.75 -4.71 18.16
N TRP A 132 -21.65 -5.43 17.04
CA TRP A 132 -21.21 -6.82 17.03
C TRP A 132 -19.88 -7.02 17.77
N VAL A 133 -18.85 -6.24 17.43
CA VAL A 133 -17.52 -6.37 18.06
C VAL A 133 -17.62 -6.14 19.56
N LEU A 134 -18.43 -5.17 19.99
CA LEU A 134 -18.65 -4.88 21.40
C LEU A 134 -19.39 -6.03 22.11
N GLN A 135 -20.47 -6.54 21.51
CA GLN A 135 -21.27 -7.64 22.07
C GLN A 135 -20.46 -8.93 22.14
N LYS A 136 -19.69 -9.26 21.09
CA LYS A 136 -18.79 -10.43 21.06
C LYS A 136 -17.69 -10.33 22.11
N LYS A 137 -17.15 -9.12 22.34
CA LYS A 137 -16.17 -8.89 23.42
C LYS A 137 -16.78 -9.12 24.81
N ASN A 138 -18.02 -8.70 25.02
CA ASN A 138 -18.72 -8.84 26.30
C ASN A 138 -19.26 -10.27 26.51
N ASN A 139 -19.57 -10.97 25.43
CA ASN A 139 -20.04 -12.35 25.44
C ASN A 139 -19.32 -13.14 24.33
N PRO A 140 -18.15 -13.74 24.63
CA PRO A 140 -17.40 -14.54 23.67
C PRO A 140 -18.19 -15.72 23.08
N GLY A 141 -19.22 -16.21 23.79
CA GLY A 141 -20.11 -17.28 23.32
C GLY A 141 -21.24 -16.81 22.40
N LEU A 142 -21.42 -15.49 22.20
CA LEU A 142 -22.43 -14.98 21.28
C LEU A 142 -22.08 -15.36 19.84
N SER A 143 -22.99 -16.04 19.15
CA SER A 143 -22.88 -16.29 17.71
C SER A 143 -23.38 -15.08 16.93
N ARG A 144 -22.79 -14.84 15.76
CA ARG A 144 -23.13 -13.67 14.96
C ARG A 144 -24.53 -13.78 14.34
N LYS A 145 -25.00 -14.99 14.04
CA LYS A 145 -26.41 -15.23 13.66
C LYS A 145 -27.40 -14.77 14.73
N THR A 146 -27.17 -15.17 15.99
CA THR A 146 -28.03 -14.76 17.11
C THR A 146 -28.01 -13.24 17.28
N TRP A 147 -26.85 -12.61 17.11
CA TRP A 147 -26.74 -11.16 17.12
C TRP A 147 -27.52 -10.51 15.97
N ASP A 148 -27.41 -11.04 14.74
CA ASP A 148 -28.09 -10.51 13.55
C ASP A 148 -29.61 -10.50 13.73
N ASP A 149 -30.18 -11.64 14.15
CA ASP A 149 -31.61 -11.80 14.40
C ASP A 149 -32.15 -10.85 15.49
N ASN A 150 -31.28 -10.39 16.41
CA ASN A 150 -31.64 -9.52 17.54
C ASN A 150 -31.17 -8.07 17.41
N TYR A 151 -30.44 -7.70 16.34
CA TYR A 151 -29.84 -6.36 16.21
C TYR A 151 -30.90 -5.25 16.10
N CYS A 152 -32.01 -5.52 15.41
CA CYS A 152 -33.19 -4.66 15.34
C CYS A 152 -34.46 -5.51 15.10
N PRO A 153 -35.69 -4.96 15.15
CA PRO A 153 -36.91 -5.75 14.99
C PRO A 153 -36.98 -6.60 13.71
N GLU A 154 -36.35 -6.12 12.63
CA GLU A 154 -36.28 -6.83 11.35
C GLU A 154 -35.00 -7.69 11.18
N GLY A 155 -34.04 -7.63 12.11
CA GLY A 155 -32.70 -8.18 11.98
C GLY A 155 -31.74 -7.33 11.14
N PHE A 156 -30.43 -7.52 11.30
CA PHE A 156 -29.40 -6.77 10.57
C PHE A 156 -29.42 -7.07 9.06
N THR A 157 -29.39 -8.34 8.66
CA THR A 157 -29.30 -8.76 7.25
C THR A 157 -30.53 -8.36 6.42
N PRO A 158 -31.78 -8.58 6.88
CA PRO A 158 -32.97 -8.14 6.14
C PRO A 158 -33.02 -6.61 5.98
N LYS A 159 -32.69 -5.87 7.04
CA LYS A 159 -32.65 -4.39 6.99
C LYS A 159 -31.58 -3.88 6.04
N GLN A 160 -30.38 -4.47 6.07
CA GLN A 160 -29.30 -4.12 5.15
C GLN A 160 -29.71 -4.35 3.69
N THR A 161 -30.41 -5.47 3.42
CA THR A 161 -30.90 -5.81 2.07
C THR A 161 -31.90 -4.78 1.55
N LEU A 162 -32.83 -4.32 2.39
CA LEU A 162 -33.79 -3.26 2.03
C LEU A 162 -33.07 -1.94 1.70
N LEU A 163 -32.12 -1.53 2.53
CA LEU A 163 -31.32 -0.32 2.30
C LEU A 163 -30.50 -0.42 1.01
N LYS A 164 -29.87 -1.58 0.74
CA LYS A 164 -29.15 -1.84 -0.52
C LYS A 164 -30.07 -1.70 -1.74
N LYS A 165 -31.29 -2.25 -1.67
CA LYS A 165 -32.27 -2.16 -2.76
C LYS A 165 -32.72 -0.72 -3.03
N ASP A 166 -33.01 0.06 -1.99
CA ASP A 166 -33.40 1.47 -2.16
C ASP A 166 -32.24 2.28 -2.78
N THR A 167 -31.03 2.11 -2.28
CA THR A 167 -29.84 2.79 -2.83
C THR A 167 -29.60 2.43 -4.30
N LEU A 168 -29.77 1.16 -4.69
CA LEU A 168 -29.64 0.73 -6.09
C LEU A 168 -30.69 1.38 -6.98
N ALA A 169 -31.93 1.53 -6.50
CA ALA A 169 -32.98 2.24 -7.24
C ALA A 169 -32.64 3.73 -7.42
N LYS A 170 -32.07 4.40 -6.39
CA LYS A 170 -31.61 5.80 -6.51
C LYS A 170 -30.44 5.94 -7.47
N TYR A 171 -29.51 4.98 -7.46
CA TYR A 171 -28.41 4.91 -8.41
C TYR A 171 -28.93 4.80 -9.85
N GLY A 172 -29.86 3.88 -10.12
CA GLY A 172 -30.44 3.71 -11.46
C GLY A 172 -31.11 4.99 -11.99
N ALA A 173 -31.82 5.71 -11.12
CA ALA A 173 -32.39 7.02 -11.47
C ALA A 173 -31.31 8.04 -11.83
N LEU A 174 -30.25 8.16 -11.02
CA LEU A 174 -29.11 9.04 -11.29
C LEU A 174 -28.42 8.68 -12.62
N GLN A 175 -28.08 7.41 -12.81
CA GLN A 175 -27.40 6.91 -14.00
C GLN A 175 -28.20 7.19 -15.28
N SER A 176 -29.53 7.01 -15.24
CA SER A 176 -30.40 7.27 -16.40
C SER A 176 -30.35 8.72 -16.89
N LYS A 177 -30.09 9.68 -15.99
CA LYS A 177 -29.94 11.11 -16.34
C LYS A 177 -28.51 11.44 -16.77
N GLN A 178 -27.53 10.75 -16.21
CA GLN A 178 -26.12 10.99 -16.54
C GLN A 178 -25.66 10.32 -17.83
N SER A 179 -26.43 9.39 -18.39
CA SER A 179 -26.04 8.61 -19.59
C SER A 179 -25.74 9.47 -20.83
N ALA A 180 -26.28 10.70 -20.89
CA ALA A 180 -25.94 11.68 -21.93
C ALA A 180 -24.52 12.28 -21.79
N TYR A 181 -23.87 12.06 -20.64
CA TYR A 181 -22.58 12.63 -20.27
C TYR A 181 -21.58 11.50 -19.95
N PRO A 182 -20.78 11.03 -20.94
CA PRO A 182 -19.93 9.83 -20.77
C PRO A 182 -18.95 9.92 -19.60
N ALA A 183 -18.32 11.09 -19.42
CA ALA A 183 -17.34 11.29 -18.35
C ALA A 183 -18.00 11.24 -16.95
N LEU A 184 -19.20 11.79 -16.82
CA LEU A 184 -19.99 11.76 -15.59
C LEU A 184 -20.48 10.34 -15.30
N THR A 185 -20.96 9.63 -16.33
CA THR A 185 -21.35 8.22 -16.24
C THR A 185 -20.19 7.34 -15.77
N ARG A 186 -18.98 7.56 -16.31
CA ARG A 186 -17.76 6.83 -15.91
C ARG A 186 -17.44 7.03 -14.43
N ALA A 187 -17.43 8.28 -13.95
CA ALA A 187 -17.17 8.58 -12.54
C ALA A 187 -18.24 8.00 -11.60
N THR A 188 -19.52 8.04 -12.00
CA THR A 188 -20.62 7.46 -11.21
C THR A 188 -20.56 5.94 -11.18
N MET A 189 -20.15 5.30 -12.28
CA MET A 189 -19.94 3.86 -12.34
C MET A 189 -18.76 3.42 -11.47
N ALA A 190 -17.65 4.17 -11.48
CA ALA A 190 -16.52 3.91 -10.58
C ALA A 190 -16.93 4.03 -9.11
N LEU A 191 -17.71 5.06 -8.75
CA LEU A 191 -18.20 5.23 -7.38
C LEU A 191 -19.13 4.08 -6.97
N PHE A 192 -20.04 3.68 -7.85
CA PHE A 192 -20.89 2.50 -7.63
C PHE A 192 -20.08 1.22 -7.46
N ASN A 193 -19.00 1.04 -8.25
CA ASN A 193 -18.12 -0.11 -8.12
C ASN A 193 -17.42 -0.15 -6.76
N CYS A 194 -17.03 1.00 -6.21
CA CYS A 194 -16.47 1.12 -4.87
C CYS A 194 -17.46 0.80 -3.75
N GLU A 195 -18.75 1.08 -3.95
CA GLU A 195 -19.74 1.12 -2.86
C GLU A 195 -20.71 -0.07 -2.86
N MET A 196 -21.00 -0.64 -4.03
CA MET A 196 -22.15 -1.56 -4.20
C MET A 196 -21.89 -2.76 -5.12
N ASN A 197 -20.89 -2.70 -6.02
CA ASN A 197 -20.69 -3.79 -6.96
C ASN A 197 -20.12 -5.04 -6.28
N ALA A 198 -20.97 -6.06 -6.12
CA ALA A 198 -20.60 -7.33 -5.49
C ALA A 198 -19.43 -8.07 -6.18
N LYS A 199 -19.14 -7.78 -7.46
CA LYS A 199 -17.97 -8.36 -8.15
C LYS A 199 -16.65 -7.77 -7.67
N GLU A 200 -16.69 -6.51 -7.26
CA GLU A 200 -15.55 -5.76 -6.75
C GLU A 200 -15.39 -5.89 -5.25
N ILE A 201 -16.39 -6.45 -4.57
CA ILE A 201 -16.37 -6.69 -3.15
C ILE A 201 -16.01 -8.16 -2.89
N ILE A 202 -15.11 -8.38 -1.95
CA ILE A 202 -14.82 -9.69 -1.38
C ILE A 202 -15.05 -9.59 0.12
N ASN A 203 -15.88 -10.49 0.64
CA ASN A 203 -16.09 -10.57 2.06
C ASN A 203 -14.92 -11.35 2.67
N LEU A 204 -14.31 -10.82 3.74
CA LEU A 204 -13.24 -11.47 4.47
C LEU A 204 -13.53 -11.54 5.97
N PRO A 205 -13.09 -12.59 6.66
CA PRO A 205 -13.25 -12.72 8.11
C PRO A 205 -12.39 -11.68 8.86
N LEU A 206 -12.94 -11.09 9.92
CA LEU A 206 -12.20 -10.18 10.81
C LEU A 206 -11.41 -10.93 11.89
N SER A 207 -11.77 -12.16 12.18
CA SER A 207 -11.16 -13.03 13.19
C SER A 207 -11.20 -14.51 12.79
N GLU A 208 -10.53 -15.38 13.54
CA GLU A 208 -10.58 -16.83 13.33
C GLU A 208 -11.96 -17.43 13.63
N ASP A 209 -12.67 -16.87 14.61
CA ASP A 209 -14.03 -17.28 14.94
C ASP A 209 -14.98 -17.08 13.75
N ASP A 210 -14.74 -16.03 12.94
CA ASP A 210 -15.57 -15.73 11.78
C ASP A 210 -15.39 -16.75 10.64
N LEU A 211 -14.37 -17.63 10.68
CA LEU A 211 -14.10 -18.59 9.61
C LEU A 211 -15.18 -19.64 9.43
N ALA A 212 -15.85 -20.00 10.52
CA ALA A 212 -16.95 -20.94 10.50
C ALA A 212 -18.23 -20.35 9.89
N GLU A 213 -18.32 -19.03 9.74
CA GLU A 213 -19.55 -18.33 9.34
C GLU A 213 -19.29 -17.36 8.14
N PRO A 214 -19.09 -17.85 6.90
CA PRO A 214 -18.76 -17.02 5.73
C PRO A 214 -19.74 -15.90 5.40
N ASP A 215 -21.02 -16.10 5.74
CA ASP A 215 -22.08 -15.09 5.52
C ASP A 215 -21.87 -13.82 6.36
N LEU A 216 -20.93 -13.87 7.31
CA LEU A 216 -20.68 -12.85 8.32
C LEU A 216 -19.35 -12.14 8.13
N TRP A 217 -18.66 -12.49 7.05
CA TRP A 217 -17.43 -11.85 6.63
C TRP A 217 -17.68 -10.41 6.20
N VAL A 218 -16.71 -9.54 6.48
CA VAL A 218 -16.80 -8.09 6.24
C VAL A 218 -16.39 -7.77 4.81
N PRO A 219 -17.10 -6.88 4.10
CA PRO A 219 -16.77 -6.52 2.73
C PRO A 219 -15.47 -5.70 2.64
N PHE A 220 -14.60 -6.07 1.70
CA PHE A 220 -13.41 -5.34 1.28
C PHE A 220 -13.42 -5.17 -0.24
N LEU A 221 -12.81 -4.10 -0.75
CA LEU A 221 -12.61 -3.96 -2.19
C LEU A 221 -11.49 -4.89 -2.67
N ARG A 222 -11.76 -5.58 -3.77
CA ARG A 222 -10.87 -6.58 -4.36
C ARG A 222 -9.63 -5.89 -4.91
N THR A 223 -8.48 -6.25 -4.34
CA THR A 223 -7.17 -5.79 -4.80
C THR A 223 -6.21 -6.96 -4.87
N ASN A 224 -6.05 -7.55 -6.06
CA ASN A 224 -5.26 -8.75 -6.26
C ASN A 224 -3.76 -8.46 -6.20
N LEU A 225 -2.99 -9.39 -5.65
CA LEU A 225 -1.54 -9.44 -5.83
C LEU A 225 -1.23 -10.45 -6.92
N GLU A 226 -0.68 -9.98 -8.03
CA GLU A 226 -0.29 -10.82 -9.15
C GLU A 226 1.22 -11.08 -9.12
N PRO A 227 1.66 -12.29 -8.73
CA PRO A 227 3.07 -12.60 -8.57
C PRO A 227 3.81 -12.85 -9.88
N GLY A 228 3.15 -12.76 -11.04
CA GLY A 228 3.72 -13.16 -12.33
C GLY A 228 4.05 -14.65 -12.44
N MET A 229 3.59 -15.47 -11.49
CA MET A 229 3.80 -16.91 -11.42
C MET A 229 2.70 -17.61 -10.63
N LYS A 230 2.76 -18.94 -10.52
CA LYS A 230 1.82 -19.66 -9.65
C LYS A 230 2.20 -19.45 -8.18
N TRP A 231 1.19 -19.17 -7.34
CA TRP A 231 1.41 -19.08 -5.90
C TRP A 231 2.02 -20.36 -5.32
N ASP A 232 1.63 -21.53 -5.83
CA ASP A 232 2.22 -22.82 -5.42
C ASP A 232 3.73 -22.89 -5.67
N ASP A 233 4.22 -22.28 -6.75
CA ASP A 233 5.65 -22.21 -7.01
C ASP A 233 6.33 -21.29 -5.99
N PHE A 234 5.70 -20.16 -5.66
CA PHE A 234 6.22 -19.27 -4.62
C PHE A 234 6.33 -19.99 -3.27
N PHE A 235 5.32 -20.75 -2.88
CA PHE A 235 5.27 -21.43 -1.58
C PHE A 235 6.16 -22.67 -1.50
N ASN A 236 6.20 -23.49 -2.56
CA ASN A 236 6.77 -24.84 -2.47
C ASN A 236 8.13 -25.00 -3.16
N LYS A 237 8.58 -24.01 -3.94
CA LYS A 237 9.89 -24.07 -4.63
C LYS A 237 10.80 -22.99 -4.09
N ASP A 238 12.01 -23.36 -3.72
CA ASP A 238 13.04 -22.42 -3.30
C ASP A 238 13.80 -21.87 -4.51
N ALA A 239 14.10 -20.58 -4.45
CA ALA A 239 14.98 -19.86 -5.37
C ALA A 239 15.75 -18.83 -4.52
N PRO A 240 16.79 -19.28 -3.79
CA PRO A 240 17.43 -18.45 -2.78
C PRO A 240 17.97 -17.14 -3.36
N GLN A 241 17.65 -16.04 -2.70
CA GLN A 241 18.07 -14.70 -3.09
C GLN A 241 18.61 -13.94 -1.88
N ASN A 242 19.66 -13.17 -2.10
CA ASN A 242 20.34 -12.44 -1.05
C ASN A 242 20.34 -10.95 -1.36
N ILE A 243 20.14 -10.14 -0.32
CA ILE A 243 20.36 -8.70 -0.32
C ILE A 243 21.52 -8.43 0.63
N GLU A 244 22.58 -7.83 0.13
CA GLU A 244 23.80 -7.57 0.89
C GLU A 244 24.08 -6.07 0.96
N ILE A 245 24.41 -5.61 2.16
CA ILE A 245 24.82 -4.24 2.46
C ILE A 245 26.18 -4.32 3.14
N MET A 246 27.18 -3.67 2.55
CA MET A 246 28.53 -3.56 3.11
C MET A 246 28.76 -2.17 3.70
N SER A 247 29.67 -2.05 4.66
CA SER A 247 30.00 -0.79 5.35
C SER A 247 30.41 0.37 4.43
N ASN A 248 30.82 0.07 3.19
CA ASN A 248 31.21 1.03 2.14
C ASN A 248 30.15 1.24 1.04
N SER A 249 28.93 0.73 1.22
CA SER A 249 27.88 0.87 0.20
C SER A 249 27.48 2.33 0.00
N PHE A 250 27.06 2.69 -1.21
CA PHE A 250 26.69 4.07 -1.55
C PHE A 250 25.20 4.35 -1.27
N HIS A 251 24.89 5.62 -0.96
CA HIS A 251 23.52 6.13 -0.86
C HIS A 251 22.75 5.98 -2.19
N SER A 252 21.43 5.96 -2.11
CA SER A 252 20.55 6.14 -3.27
C SER A 252 20.25 7.63 -3.46
N GLU A 253 20.71 8.20 -4.57
CA GLU A 253 20.35 9.57 -4.98
C GLU A 253 18.84 9.72 -5.20
N HIS A 254 18.18 8.64 -5.65
CA HIS A 254 16.73 8.61 -5.84
C HIS A 254 15.99 8.66 -4.51
N TYR A 255 16.47 7.93 -3.50
CA TYR A 255 15.96 8.02 -2.15
C TYR A 255 16.15 9.43 -1.58
N ASP A 256 17.36 9.98 -1.66
CA ASP A 256 17.66 11.30 -1.09
C ASP A 256 16.80 12.38 -1.75
N SER A 257 16.68 12.39 -3.08
CA SER A 257 15.86 13.37 -3.81
C SER A 257 14.35 13.16 -3.62
N SER A 258 13.86 11.93 -3.64
CA SER A 258 12.43 11.61 -3.51
C SER A 258 11.88 11.90 -2.12
N TRP A 259 12.74 11.85 -1.09
CA TRP A 259 12.38 11.98 0.33
C TRP A 259 12.96 13.22 1.04
N SER A 260 13.80 14.02 0.37
CA SER A 260 14.53 15.19 0.93
C SER A 260 13.68 16.23 1.67
N ALA A 261 12.38 16.33 1.39
CA ALA A 261 11.49 17.32 2.01
C ALA A 261 10.92 16.90 3.40
N GLY A 262 11.34 15.77 3.96
CA GLY A 262 10.59 15.08 5.02
C GLY A 262 11.06 15.13 6.49
N GLY A 263 12.28 15.53 6.88
CA GLY A 263 12.70 15.49 8.31
C GLY A 263 13.25 14.14 8.85
N SER A 264 14.09 14.16 9.89
CA SER A 264 14.98 13.03 10.25
C SER A 264 14.29 11.77 10.82
N PHE A 265 14.74 10.56 10.46
CA PHE A 265 14.26 9.26 10.96
C PHE A 265 14.39 9.10 12.49
N SER A 266 13.37 8.49 13.11
CA SER A 266 13.33 8.24 14.57
C SER A 266 13.35 6.75 14.96
N TYR A 267 13.61 5.83 14.03
CA TYR A 267 13.78 4.39 14.34
C TYR A 267 15.21 3.94 14.03
N GLY A 268 15.85 3.31 15.01
CA GLY A 268 17.19 2.73 14.85
C GLY A 268 17.17 1.58 13.85
N PHE A 269 18.15 1.55 12.94
CA PHE A 269 18.37 0.42 12.03
C PHE A 269 18.60 -0.89 12.81
N PHE A 270 19.36 -0.80 13.89
CA PHE A 270 19.40 -1.79 14.97
C PHE A 270 18.76 -1.18 16.21
N SER A 271 18.02 -1.98 16.98
CA SER A 271 17.60 -1.59 18.33
C SER A 271 17.62 -2.79 19.28
N CYS A 272 18.28 -2.61 20.42
CA CYS A 272 18.38 -3.59 21.50
C CYS A 272 17.60 -3.11 22.73
N GLY A 273 16.59 -3.86 23.17
CA GLY A 273 15.79 -3.55 24.35
C GLY A 273 16.55 -3.73 25.67
N GLY A 274 16.01 -3.17 26.76
CA GLY A 274 16.53 -3.39 28.12
C GLY A 274 17.61 -2.40 28.57
N SER A 275 17.18 -1.30 29.20
CA SER A 275 17.97 -0.33 29.99
C SER A 275 19.28 0.21 29.34
N ALA A 276 20.08 0.98 30.10
CA ALA A 276 21.29 1.69 29.62
C ALA A 276 22.33 0.79 28.92
N SER A 277 22.35 -0.51 29.21
CA SER A 277 23.21 -1.49 28.54
C SER A 277 22.82 -1.75 27.08
N GLY A 278 21.53 -1.66 26.72
CA GLY A 278 21.06 -1.88 25.34
C GLY A 278 21.56 -0.81 24.37
N GLY A 279 21.61 0.46 24.79
CA GLY A 279 22.10 1.56 23.96
C GLY A 279 23.59 1.43 23.62
N HIS A 280 24.42 1.01 24.57
CA HIS A 280 25.85 0.79 24.32
C HIS A 280 26.11 -0.38 23.36
N VAL A 281 25.30 -1.42 23.40
CA VAL A 281 25.38 -2.57 22.48
C VAL A 281 24.95 -2.14 21.08
N GLU A 282 23.87 -1.37 20.97
CA GLU A 282 23.38 -0.83 19.71
C GLU A 282 24.45 0.03 19.01
N ASP A 283 25.10 0.94 19.75
CA ASP A 283 26.17 1.79 19.21
C ASP A 283 27.38 0.99 18.75
N ARG A 284 27.75 -0.06 19.52
CA ARG A 284 28.85 -0.96 19.15
C ARG A 284 28.51 -1.78 17.90
N LEU A 285 27.28 -2.27 17.77
CA LEU A 285 26.83 -2.94 16.56
C LEU A 285 26.83 -1.98 15.36
N LYS A 286 26.33 -0.76 15.50
CA LYS A 286 26.34 0.25 14.42
C LYS A 286 27.77 0.55 13.93
N LYS A 287 28.73 0.70 14.84
CA LYS A 287 30.13 0.98 14.49
C LYS A 287 30.89 -0.26 14.01
N GLY A 288 30.61 -1.42 14.59
CA GLY A 288 31.33 -2.67 14.35
C GLY A 288 30.80 -3.48 13.17
N THR A 289 29.57 -3.25 12.71
CA THR A 289 28.98 -3.99 11.59
C THR A 289 29.75 -3.69 10.30
N GLN A 290 30.26 -4.75 9.69
CA GLN A 290 31.00 -4.71 8.43
C GLN A 290 30.10 -5.09 7.26
N LYS A 291 29.23 -6.08 7.47
CA LYS A 291 28.32 -6.59 6.46
C LYS A 291 27.00 -7.00 7.10
N LEU A 292 25.91 -6.69 6.39
CA LEU A 292 24.57 -7.15 6.70
C LEU A 292 24.02 -7.88 5.47
N LYS A 293 23.50 -9.08 5.68
CA LYS A 293 22.93 -9.91 4.62
C LYS A 293 21.55 -10.41 5.01
N PHE A 294 20.59 -10.17 4.13
CA PHE A 294 19.26 -10.79 4.17
C PHE A 294 19.23 -11.89 3.13
N SER A 295 18.99 -13.12 3.56
CA SER A 295 18.79 -14.26 2.68
C SER A 295 17.32 -14.68 2.74
N PHE A 296 16.72 -14.94 1.59
CA PHE A 296 15.36 -15.44 1.48
C PHE A 296 15.38 -16.76 0.74
N LYS A 297 14.58 -17.73 1.18
CA LYS A 297 14.33 -18.95 0.38
C LYS A 297 13.75 -18.61 -0.98
N ARG A 298 12.93 -17.55 -1.04
CA ARG A 298 12.40 -17.00 -2.29
C ARG A 298 11.93 -15.57 -2.10
N MET A 299 12.15 -14.74 -3.11
CA MET A 299 11.68 -13.37 -3.16
C MET A 299 11.14 -13.05 -4.57
N ILE A 300 10.03 -12.33 -4.62
CA ILE A 300 9.39 -11.96 -5.88
C ILE A 300 8.80 -10.56 -5.79
N THR A 301 8.71 -9.89 -6.93
CA THR A 301 7.90 -8.67 -7.08
C THR A 301 6.49 -9.08 -7.50
N VAL A 302 5.49 -8.61 -6.77
CA VAL A 302 4.08 -8.84 -7.07
C VAL A 302 3.42 -7.53 -7.48
N GLN A 303 2.65 -7.55 -8.56
CA GLN A 303 1.89 -6.39 -9.01
C GLN A 303 0.60 -6.25 -8.20
N ILE A 304 0.25 -5.02 -7.83
CA ILE A 304 -0.99 -4.70 -7.13
C ILE A 304 -2.03 -4.33 -8.17
N GLN A 305 -2.97 -5.23 -8.42
CA GLN A 305 -4.08 -5.01 -9.34
C GLN A 305 -5.37 -4.72 -8.59
N ARG A 306 -5.82 -3.48 -8.69
CA ARG A 306 -7.13 -3.09 -8.19
C ARG A 306 -8.20 -3.56 -9.18
N GLY A 307 -9.33 -4.02 -8.66
CA GLY A 307 -10.46 -4.41 -9.49
C GLY A 307 -11.10 -3.23 -10.23
N GLY A 308 -12.24 -3.46 -10.89
CA GLY A 308 -13.00 -2.45 -11.63
C GLY A 308 -13.57 -1.30 -10.77
N TRP A 309 -13.37 -1.34 -9.44
CA TRP A 309 -13.62 -0.21 -8.55
C TRP A 309 -12.63 0.93 -8.72
N TYR A 310 -11.42 0.66 -9.20
CA TYR A 310 -10.38 1.67 -9.38
C TYR A 310 -10.14 1.93 -10.86
N ASP A 311 -10.35 3.18 -11.27
CA ASP A 311 -10.08 3.65 -12.62
C ASP A 311 -9.02 4.75 -12.57
N GLU A 312 -7.78 4.38 -12.92
CA GLU A 312 -6.63 5.31 -12.99
C GLU A 312 -6.89 6.47 -13.95
N GLY A 313 -7.63 6.23 -15.05
CA GLY A 313 -7.92 7.26 -16.03
C GLY A 313 -8.78 8.39 -15.47
N LEU A 314 -9.56 8.14 -14.41
CA LEU A 314 -10.28 9.22 -13.73
C LEU A 314 -9.33 10.15 -12.98
N LEU A 315 -8.15 9.70 -12.54
CA LEU A 315 -7.20 10.57 -11.84
C LEU A 315 -6.64 11.70 -12.72
N SER A 316 -6.75 11.58 -14.05
CA SER A 316 -6.34 12.62 -14.99
C SER A 316 -7.19 13.90 -14.91
N TYR A 317 -8.38 13.88 -14.29
CA TYR A 317 -9.25 15.05 -14.14
C TYR A 317 -8.77 16.04 -13.05
N THR A 318 -7.48 16.37 -13.06
CA THR A 318 -6.84 17.21 -12.03
C THR A 318 -7.28 18.67 -12.01
N GLY A 319 -7.91 19.15 -13.09
CA GLY A 319 -8.47 20.50 -13.16
C GLY A 319 -9.86 20.65 -12.51
N TYR A 320 -10.47 19.56 -12.04
CA TYR A 320 -11.81 19.57 -11.46
C TYR A 320 -11.80 19.65 -9.93
N VAL A 321 -10.73 19.21 -9.27
CA VAL A 321 -10.64 19.17 -7.80
C VAL A 321 -9.35 19.84 -7.32
N ASP A 322 -9.25 20.12 -6.02
CA ASP A 322 -8.05 20.71 -5.44
C ASP A 322 -6.87 19.73 -5.50
N LYS A 323 -5.78 20.15 -6.17
CA LYS A 323 -4.60 19.30 -6.32
C LYS A 323 -3.89 19.02 -5.01
N GLU A 324 -3.85 19.99 -4.11
CA GLU A 324 -3.13 19.83 -2.83
C GLU A 324 -3.90 18.91 -1.89
N GLU A 325 -5.24 18.96 -1.91
CA GLU A 325 -6.11 18.09 -1.11
C GLU A 325 -5.94 16.61 -1.48
N PHE A 326 -5.79 16.29 -2.77
CA PHE A 326 -5.74 14.90 -3.23
C PHE A 326 -4.32 14.40 -3.49
N TRP A 327 -3.48 15.16 -4.18
CA TRP A 327 -2.19 14.68 -4.69
C TRP A 327 -0.98 15.37 -4.08
N GLY A 328 -1.18 16.43 -3.30
CA GLY A 328 -0.09 17.08 -2.58
C GLY A 328 0.58 16.14 -1.57
N PRO A 329 1.72 16.52 -0.98
CA PRO A 329 2.42 15.73 0.04
C PRO A 329 1.52 15.23 1.18
N ARG A 330 0.52 16.04 1.56
CA ARG A 330 -0.44 15.71 2.63
C ARG A 330 -1.77 15.15 2.11
N GLY A 331 -1.90 15.04 0.80
CA GLY A 331 -3.12 14.67 0.11
C GLY A 331 -3.63 13.27 0.45
N MET A 332 -4.87 13.00 0.05
CA MET A 332 -5.53 11.71 0.30
C MET A 332 -5.13 10.59 -0.66
N LEU A 333 -4.49 10.92 -1.77
CA LEU A 333 -4.04 10.03 -2.83
C LEU A 333 -2.60 10.39 -3.24
N ASN A 334 -1.79 10.82 -2.29
CA ASN A 334 -0.41 11.25 -2.53
C ASN A 334 0.49 10.10 -3.00
N LEU A 335 0.32 8.91 -2.42
CA LEU A 335 0.99 7.67 -2.80
C LEU A 335 -0.03 6.58 -3.10
N ILE A 336 0.11 5.94 -4.25
CA ILE A 336 -0.73 4.80 -4.64
C ILE A 336 0.18 3.59 -4.84
N PRO A 337 0.11 2.55 -3.98
CA PRO A 337 0.86 1.32 -4.18
C PRO A 337 0.57 0.67 -5.54
N VAL A 338 1.60 0.30 -6.30
CA VAL A 338 1.46 -0.37 -7.61
C VAL A 338 2.09 -1.75 -7.64
N SER A 339 3.10 -1.99 -6.80
CA SER A 339 3.67 -3.32 -6.61
C SER A 339 4.28 -3.45 -5.23
N ALA A 340 4.62 -4.68 -4.84
CA ALA A 340 5.33 -4.96 -3.61
C ALA A 340 6.38 -6.05 -3.85
N VAL A 341 7.50 -5.95 -3.16
CA VAL A 341 8.46 -7.06 -3.08
C VAL A 341 8.11 -7.88 -1.85
N ILE A 342 7.91 -9.17 -2.03
CA ILE A 342 7.64 -10.11 -0.93
C ILE A 342 8.71 -11.20 -0.90
N GLY A 343 9.02 -11.70 0.29
CA GLY A 343 9.93 -12.83 0.47
C GLY A 343 9.46 -13.77 1.55
N ARG A 344 9.96 -15.01 1.54
CA ARG A 344 9.73 -16.00 2.60
C ARG A 344 11.03 -16.67 3.04
N GLY A 345 11.01 -17.22 4.26
CA GLY A 345 12.16 -17.92 4.85
C GLY A 345 13.34 -16.97 5.03
N LEU A 346 13.12 -15.92 5.83
CA LEU A 346 14.10 -14.87 6.10
C LEU A 346 15.22 -15.38 7.00
N THR A 347 16.46 -15.20 6.56
CA THR A 347 17.67 -15.33 7.38
C THR A 347 18.43 -14.01 7.37
N ILE A 348 18.74 -13.48 8.56
CA ILE A 348 19.53 -12.26 8.74
C ILE A 348 20.90 -12.67 9.25
N GLU A 349 21.95 -12.23 8.56
CA GLU A 349 23.34 -12.40 8.95
C GLU A 349 24.01 -11.05 9.12
N ILE A 350 24.61 -10.83 10.29
CA ILE A 350 25.33 -9.61 10.65
C ILE A 350 26.77 -10.01 10.92
N GLU A 351 27.68 -9.57 10.07
CA GLU A 351 29.12 -9.69 10.30
C GLU A 351 29.62 -8.43 11.01
N THR A 352 30.21 -8.61 12.18
CA THR A 352 30.60 -7.51 13.07
C THR A 352 31.99 -7.75 13.67
N THR A 353 32.56 -6.77 14.34
CA THR A 353 33.85 -6.95 15.05
C THR A 353 33.67 -7.88 16.25
N SER A 354 34.74 -8.57 16.66
CA SER A 354 34.71 -9.44 17.85
C SER A 354 34.22 -8.71 19.09
N GLU A 355 34.62 -7.44 19.26
CA GLU A 355 34.19 -6.57 20.36
C GLU A 355 32.68 -6.32 20.37
N ALA A 356 32.09 -6.06 19.21
CA ALA A 356 30.64 -5.83 19.07
C ALA A 356 29.85 -7.13 19.27
N TYR A 357 30.37 -8.25 18.78
CA TYR A 357 29.80 -9.58 18.98
C TYR A 357 29.78 -9.95 20.47
N ASP A 358 30.92 -9.85 21.16
CA ASP A 358 31.04 -10.20 22.58
C ASP A 358 30.08 -9.33 23.41
N SER A 359 30.03 -8.03 23.11
CA SER A 359 29.10 -7.10 23.75
C SER A 359 27.63 -7.51 23.54
N PHE A 360 27.25 -7.97 22.34
CA PHE A 360 25.89 -8.44 22.06
C PHE A 360 25.57 -9.74 22.80
N ARG A 361 26.50 -10.71 22.80
CA ARG A 361 26.32 -12.00 23.49
C ARG A 361 26.19 -11.82 25.00
N ASP A 362 27.00 -10.96 25.60
CA ASP A 362 26.93 -10.64 27.03
C ASP A 362 25.63 -9.96 27.39
N TRP A 363 25.17 -9.00 26.57
CA TRP A 363 23.85 -8.39 26.74
C TRP A 363 22.74 -9.42 26.62
N ARG A 364 22.76 -10.31 25.62
CA ARG A 364 21.71 -11.32 25.43
C ARG A 364 21.65 -12.31 26.58
N ARG A 365 22.80 -12.75 27.09
CA ARG A 365 22.91 -13.63 28.29
C ARG A 365 22.36 -12.96 29.54
N THR A 366 22.77 -11.72 29.78
CA THR A 366 22.39 -10.97 31.00
C THR A 366 20.92 -10.56 30.97
N SER A 367 20.41 -10.24 29.78
CA SER A 367 19.10 -9.62 29.64
C SER A 367 17.97 -10.61 29.42
N GLY A 368 18.27 -11.92 29.23
CA GLY A 368 17.42 -13.14 29.25
C GLY A 368 16.16 -13.15 28.37
N SER A 369 15.40 -12.07 28.44
CA SER A 369 14.16 -11.76 27.73
C SER A 369 14.30 -10.57 26.77
N ALA A 370 15.30 -9.67 26.91
CA ALA A 370 15.33 -8.42 26.13
C ALA A 370 15.30 -8.64 24.60
N GLY A 371 14.45 -7.87 23.91
CA GLY A 371 14.26 -7.97 22.47
C GLY A 371 15.41 -7.36 21.65
N PHE A 372 15.79 -8.01 20.56
CA PHE A 372 16.61 -7.43 19.50
C PHE A 372 15.71 -7.13 18.30
N SER A 373 15.95 -6.02 17.62
CA SER A 373 15.16 -5.63 16.45
C SER A 373 16.00 -5.04 15.33
N PHE A 374 15.56 -5.33 14.12
CA PHE A 374 16.02 -4.77 12.86
C PHE A 374 14.83 -4.08 12.20
N GLY A 375 14.78 -2.74 12.29
CA GLY A 375 13.58 -1.98 11.91
C GLY A 375 12.29 -2.56 12.54
N PRO A 376 11.24 -2.88 11.75
CA PRO A 376 9.98 -3.41 12.29
C PRO A 376 10.03 -4.90 12.64
N TRP A 377 11.10 -5.62 12.28
CA TRP A 377 11.29 -7.03 12.63
C TRP A 377 12.02 -7.15 13.97
N SER A 378 11.58 -8.08 14.83
CA SER A 378 12.09 -8.22 16.20
C SER A 378 12.05 -9.66 16.70
N VAL A 379 12.98 -9.98 17.61
CA VAL A 379 13.16 -11.28 18.27
C VAL A 379 13.26 -11.06 19.77
N GLY A 380 12.54 -11.85 20.59
CA GLY A 380 12.57 -11.78 22.06
C GLY A 380 11.36 -11.07 22.69
N ALA A 381 11.48 -10.60 23.94
CA ALA A 381 10.41 -9.89 24.64
C ALA A 381 10.19 -8.52 24.00
N GLY A 382 9.01 -8.33 23.42
CA GLY A 382 8.68 -7.17 22.57
C GLY A 382 8.58 -7.50 21.09
N ALA A 383 8.80 -8.76 20.68
CA ALA A 383 8.49 -9.20 19.32
C ALA A 383 7.01 -8.91 19.02
N ASN A 384 6.73 -8.28 17.88
CA ASN A 384 5.36 -8.06 17.41
C ASN A 384 4.60 -9.39 17.49
N SER A 385 3.38 -9.37 18.04
CA SER A 385 2.51 -10.55 18.25
C SER A 385 2.29 -11.45 17.01
N SER A 386 2.67 -10.96 15.83
CA SER A 386 2.64 -11.66 14.54
C SER A 386 3.87 -12.51 14.22
N THR A 387 4.99 -12.35 14.93
CA THR A 387 6.22 -13.13 14.73
C THR A 387 6.30 -14.16 15.86
N ASN A 388 6.13 -15.45 15.54
CA ASN A 388 6.28 -16.50 16.54
C ASN A 388 7.74 -16.59 16.97
N SER A 389 8.09 -15.99 18.10
CA SER A 389 9.46 -15.99 18.63
C SER A 389 10.04 -17.41 18.82
N SER A 390 9.19 -18.43 18.93
CA SER A 390 9.57 -19.84 19.02
C SER A 390 10.09 -20.45 17.71
N SER A 391 9.86 -19.82 16.55
CA SER A 391 10.32 -20.33 15.25
C SER A 391 11.64 -19.71 14.79
N ILE A 392 12.24 -18.81 15.57
CA ILE A 392 13.47 -18.12 15.20
C ILE A 392 14.67 -18.83 15.85
N SER A 393 15.59 -19.35 15.04
CA SER A 393 16.86 -19.90 15.52
C SER A 393 17.95 -18.83 15.54
N ASP A 394 18.77 -18.86 16.59
CA ASP A 394 19.98 -18.05 16.76
C ASP A 394 21.21 -18.97 16.67
N GLU A 395 21.95 -18.84 15.57
CA GLU A 395 23.17 -19.60 15.27
C GLU A 395 24.41 -18.68 15.28
N SER A 396 24.44 -17.71 16.19
CA SER A 396 25.55 -16.75 16.29
C SER A 396 26.87 -17.45 16.65
N THR A 397 27.91 -17.24 15.84
CA THR A 397 29.25 -17.83 16.03
C THR A 397 30.36 -16.84 15.68
N GLY A 398 31.39 -16.76 16.52
CA GLY A 398 32.59 -15.96 16.24
C GLY A 398 32.29 -14.47 16.11
N THR A 399 32.32 -13.94 14.89
CA THR A 399 32.04 -12.54 14.55
C THR A 399 30.70 -12.35 13.83
N THR A 400 29.91 -13.42 13.70
CA THR A 400 28.67 -13.43 12.92
C THR A 400 27.47 -13.68 13.82
N LEU A 401 26.48 -12.80 13.76
CA LEU A 401 25.15 -13.02 14.32
C LEU A 401 24.23 -13.53 13.21
N ARG A 402 23.58 -14.69 13.42
CA ARG A 402 22.67 -15.28 12.43
C ARG A 402 21.31 -15.57 13.08
N PHE A 403 20.27 -14.99 12.51
CA PHE A 403 18.88 -15.25 12.89
C PHE A 403 18.11 -15.83 11.70
N THR A 404 17.50 -16.99 11.88
CA THR A 404 16.70 -17.64 10.82
C THR A 404 15.27 -17.81 11.27
N ASP A 405 14.32 -17.30 10.49
CA ASP A 405 12.90 -17.58 10.66
C ASP A 405 12.52 -18.92 10.00
N ASN A 406 12.25 -19.92 10.83
CA ASN A 406 11.87 -21.26 10.40
C ASN A 406 10.37 -21.43 10.15
N SER A 407 9.55 -20.38 10.31
CA SER A 407 8.09 -20.47 10.11
C SER A 407 7.66 -20.40 8.65
N ASP A 408 8.59 -20.12 7.72
CA ASP A 408 8.28 -19.80 6.31
C ASP A 408 7.26 -18.65 6.16
N GLN A 409 7.20 -17.77 7.17
CA GLN A 409 6.40 -16.57 7.13
C GLN A 409 6.79 -15.70 5.94
N ILE A 410 5.77 -15.13 5.32
CA ILE A 410 5.95 -14.23 4.19
C ILE A 410 6.08 -12.82 4.75
N TYR A 411 7.06 -12.10 4.27
CA TYR A 411 7.30 -10.71 4.60
C TYR A 411 7.06 -9.88 3.36
N ILE A 412 6.42 -8.73 3.53
CA ILE A 412 6.60 -7.64 2.57
C ILE A 412 7.95 -7.03 2.90
N LEU A 413 8.78 -6.84 1.88
CA LEU A 413 10.14 -6.31 1.97
C LEU A 413 10.24 -4.87 1.46
N SER A 414 9.42 -4.53 0.47
CA SER A 414 9.25 -3.15 0.00
C SER A 414 7.90 -2.99 -0.69
N VAL A 415 7.42 -1.76 -0.76
CA VAL A 415 6.27 -1.38 -1.58
C VAL A 415 6.75 -0.34 -2.57
N ILE A 416 6.34 -0.50 -3.82
CA ILE A 416 6.58 0.45 -4.88
C ILE A 416 5.29 1.21 -5.08
N SER A 417 5.35 2.52 -4.91
CA SER A 417 4.19 3.41 -4.98
C SER A 417 4.37 4.40 -6.12
N MET A 418 3.28 4.71 -6.78
CA MET A 418 3.19 5.85 -7.68
C MET A 418 3.02 7.12 -6.84
N LYS A 419 3.93 8.06 -7.04
CA LYS A 419 3.94 9.38 -6.42
C LYS A 419 3.16 10.34 -7.32
N MET A 420 1.96 10.72 -6.87
CA MET A 420 0.98 11.34 -7.78
C MET A 420 1.37 12.73 -8.25
N ASP A 421 2.08 13.53 -7.45
CA ASP A 421 2.55 14.84 -7.88
C ASP A 421 3.59 14.76 -9.01
N GLU A 422 4.45 13.73 -8.99
CA GLU A 422 5.38 13.41 -10.07
C GLU A 422 4.68 12.80 -11.28
N TYR A 423 3.69 11.94 -11.05
CA TYR A 423 2.89 11.34 -12.12
C TYR A 423 2.27 12.43 -13.00
N PHE A 424 1.63 13.44 -12.39
CA PHE A 424 1.02 14.52 -13.17
C PHE A 424 2.05 15.45 -13.81
N LYS A 425 3.20 15.69 -13.18
CA LYS A 425 4.30 16.43 -13.82
C LYS A 425 4.75 15.71 -15.10
N SER A 426 4.98 14.39 -15.01
CA SER A 426 5.41 13.58 -16.16
C SER A 426 4.40 13.63 -17.30
N LYS A 427 3.09 13.52 -17.01
CA LYS A 427 2.02 13.60 -18.02
C LYS A 427 1.98 14.95 -18.73
N VAL A 428 2.14 16.05 -18.00
CA VAL A 428 2.18 17.40 -18.59
C VAL A 428 3.38 17.55 -19.54
N TYR A 429 4.54 17.00 -19.18
CA TYR A 429 5.71 17.00 -20.06
C TYR A 429 5.52 16.11 -21.29
N GLU A 430 4.93 14.92 -21.14
CA GLU A 430 4.59 14.02 -22.24
C GLU A 430 3.62 14.69 -23.23
N GLU A 431 2.56 15.33 -22.73
CA GLU A 431 1.58 16.04 -23.56
C GLU A 431 2.23 17.21 -24.32
N LYS A 432 3.08 18.00 -23.66
CA LYS A 432 3.81 19.09 -24.30
C LYS A 432 4.75 18.58 -25.38
N ALA A 433 5.50 17.51 -25.11
CA ALA A 433 6.39 16.90 -26.10
C ALA A 433 5.62 16.39 -27.33
N LEU A 434 4.46 15.77 -27.13
CA LEU A 434 3.59 15.34 -28.23
C LEU A 434 3.02 16.51 -29.04
N GLN A 435 2.68 17.63 -28.40
CA GLN A 435 2.26 18.86 -29.10
C GLN A 435 3.41 19.45 -29.93
N ASP A 436 4.62 19.48 -29.38
CA ASP A 436 5.80 19.97 -30.07
C ASP A 436 6.15 19.09 -31.29
N ILE A 437 6.04 17.75 -31.16
CA ILE A 437 6.21 16.81 -32.28
C ILE A 437 5.19 17.07 -33.38
N LYS A 438 3.89 17.17 -33.04
CA LYS A 438 2.84 17.47 -34.03
C LYS A 438 3.06 18.79 -34.75
N LYS A 439 3.56 19.81 -34.04
CA LYS A 439 3.91 21.10 -34.62
C LYS A 439 5.09 20.97 -35.59
N LEU A 440 6.10 20.19 -35.25
CA LEU A 440 7.24 19.91 -36.14
C LEU A 440 6.83 19.12 -37.38
N GLU A 441 5.93 18.14 -37.25
CA GLU A 441 5.38 17.39 -38.39
C GLU A 441 4.61 18.30 -39.35
N LEU A 442 3.80 19.22 -38.83
CA LEU A 442 3.09 20.21 -39.62
C LEU A 442 4.06 21.13 -40.39
N LEU A 443 5.06 21.67 -39.68
CA LEU A 443 6.10 22.52 -40.30
C LEU A 443 6.90 21.77 -41.36
N SER A 444 7.23 20.49 -41.11
CA SER A 444 7.92 19.65 -42.09
C SER A 444 7.07 19.42 -43.34
N GLY A 445 5.75 19.26 -43.17
CA GLY A 445 4.79 19.19 -44.28
C GLY A 445 4.79 20.46 -45.12
N GLU A 446 4.67 21.62 -44.47
CA GLU A 446 4.70 22.94 -45.14
C GLU A 446 6.02 23.19 -45.90
N VAL A 447 7.16 22.81 -45.31
CA VAL A 447 8.47 22.92 -45.97
C VAL A 447 8.55 21.99 -47.18
N SER A 448 8.03 20.77 -47.09
CA SER A 448 8.01 19.82 -48.21
C SER A 448 7.15 20.35 -49.36
N GLU A 449 5.98 20.91 -49.08
CA GLU A 449 5.12 21.54 -50.09
C GLU A 449 5.78 22.75 -50.75
N ARG A 450 6.41 23.63 -49.95
CA ARG A 450 7.17 24.76 -50.49
C ARG A 450 8.30 24.30 -51.41
N MET A 451 9.05 23.27 -51.01
CA MET A 451 10.12 22.71 -51.84
C MET A 451 9.59 22.13 -53.16
N LYS A 452 8.44 21.43 -53.15
CA LYS A 452 7.78 20.96 -54.38
C LYS A 452 7.36 22.12 -55.28
N SER A 453 6.75 23.17 -54.71
CA SER A 453 6.33 24.34 -55.48
C SER A 453 7.49 25.08 -56.12
N LEU A 454 8.63 25.16 -55.42
CA LEU A 454 9.86 25.73 -55.97
C LEU A 454 10.39 24.85 -57.11
N GLN A 455 10.44 23.53 -56.92
CA GLN A 455 10.88 22.60 -57.98
C GLN A 455 10.01 22.73 -59.25
N GLU A 456 8.69 22.82 -59.10
CA GLU A 456 7.77 23.05 -60.23
C GLU A 456 7.98 24.39 -60.91
N TYR A 457 8.32 25.44 -60.15
CA TYR A 457 8.66 26.75 -60.71
C TYR A 457 9.95 26.72 -61.53
N TRP A 458 10.97 25.99 -61.07
CA TRP A 458 12.25 25.88 -61.79
C TRP A 458 12.19 25.02 -63.06
N VAL A 459 11.20 24.13 -63.18
CA VAL A 459 11.00 23.27 -64.37
C VAL A 459 10.22 24.00 -65.48
N LYS A 460 9.49 25.06 -65.14
CA LYS A 460 8.79 25.93 -66.10
C LYS A 460 9.69 27.06 -66.56
#